data_AF-A0A9W7Q7R2-F1
#
_entry.id   AF-A0A9W7Q7R2-F1
#
_cell.length_a   1.000
_cell.length_b   1.000
_cell.length_c   1.000
_cell.angle_alpha   90.00
_cell.angle_beta   90.00
_cell.angle_gamma   90.00
#
_symmetry.space_group_name_H-M   'P 1'
#
loop_
_entity.id
_entity.type
_entity.pdbx_description
1 polymer ?
#
loop_
_entity_poly.entity_id
_entity_poly.type
_entity_poly.pdbx_seq_one_letter_code
_entity_poly.pdbx_strand_id
1 'polypeptide(L)'
;MNRLISKLKYFSIKLSSYSPLLRFTDDTTFGEITENITKLRFSLISFNTGQWIFHFFTTIKDNNTRTFNYFKILKLKEVQNLPNLNAIDTKYNNYEIYVNTLSDEDCVIHKDALQYKLSQIEARKNKAFNKYLAYIAIVALILPLYASFFNKLYDLKDYYTVIFTIILLYSSFNLLLFISSFIKIKNAPRVTFRSIRNSSTPAKALTLGLYYDWLVSSEESTVQVTIIKNIEKYMLTIVSISILFLVTFNIVEYTKKSVVKNSVVEKSKDNNSEMLTLDTSSDPKQFLYINKDVFAKIENTFLKNNVTKVIIVYNKSTMNDNYQRILNLINTYSSKDTDIIKLESKKNNAVQIILLKGDNK
;
A
#
# COMPACT_ATOMS: atom_id res chain seq x y z
N MET A 1 33.45 -13.12 -1.63
CA MET A 1 32.58 -13.11 -2.82
C MET A 1 31.34 -14.00 -2.68
N ASN A 2 31.48 -15.29 -2.32
CA ASN A 2 30.34 -16.23 -2.17
C ASN A 2 29.23 -15.80 -1.19
N ARG A 3 29.58 -15.13 -0.08
CA ARG A 3 28.59 -14.65 0.91
C ARG A 3 27.75 -13.46 0.44
N LEU A 4 28.31 -12.60 -0.42
CA LEU A 4 27.58 -11.49 -1.02
C LEU A 4 26.62 -12.01 -2.09
N ILE A 5 27.09 -12.93 -2.94
CA ILE A 5 26.27 -13.59 -3.97
C ILE A 5 25.11 -14.38 -3.33
N SER A 6 25.35 -15.08 -2.22
CA SER A 6 24.28 -15.80 -1.51
C SER A 6 23.24 -14.87 -0.89
N LYS A 7 23.67 -13.73 -0.30
CA LYS A 7 22.76 -12.70 0.23
C LYS A 7 21.94 -12.04 -0.87
N LEU A 8 22.56 -11.74 -2.02
CA LEU A 8 21.89 -11.08 -3.15
C LEU A 8 20.88 -12.03 -3.82
N LYS A 9 21.22 -13.32 -3.92
CA LYS A 9 20.30 -14.38 -4.35
C LYS A 9 19.11 -14.51 -3.40
N TYR A 10 19.36 -14.57 -2.09
CA TYR A 10 18.29 -14.62 -1.08
C TYR A 10 17.38 -13.39 -1.15
N PHE A 11 17.97 -12.20 -1.26
CA PHE A 11 17.20 -10.96 -1.41
C PHE A 11 16.33 -10.96 -2.67
N SER A 12 16.87 -11.42 -3.80
CA SER A 12 16.12 -11.51 -5.07
C SER A 12 14.95 -12.49 -4.97
N ILE A 13 15.17 -13.69 -4.40
CA ILE A 13 14.10 -14.68 -4.16
C ILE A 13 13.05 -14.11 -3.22
N LYS A 14 13.48 -13.42 -2.15
CA LYS A 14 12.59 -12.79 -1.19
C LYS A 14 11.77 -11.68 -1.83
N LEU A 15 12.35 -10.86 -2.70
CA LEU A 15 11.62 -9.82 -3.44
C LEU A 15 10.57 -10.44 -4.37
N SER A 16 10.95 -11.45 -5.14
CA SER A 16 10.03 -12.21 -6.00
C SER A 16 8.92 -12.90 -5.22
N SER A 17 9.10 -13.20 -3.93
CA SER A 17 8.06 -13.81 -3.08
C SER A 17 6.85 -12.90 -2.80
N TYR A 18 6.97 -11.59 -3.01
CA TYR A 18 5.89 -10.62 -2.87
C TYR A 18 5.15 -10.33 -4.19
N SER A 19 5.75 -10.67 -5.33
CA SER A 19 5.15 -10.47 -6.64
C SER A 19 4.08 -11.53 -6.92
N PRO A 20 2.94 -11.17 -7.54
CA PRO A 20 1.97 -12.15 -8.02
C PRO A 20 2.46 -12.89 -9.27
N LEU A 21 3.44 -12.34 -9.98
CA LEU A 21 4.06 -12.93 -11.16
C LEU A 21 5.45 -13.46 -10.83
N LEU A 22 5.81 -14.64 -11.37
CA LEU A 22 7.10 -15.29 -11.18
C LEU A 22 7.50 -15.41 -9.70
N ARG A 23 6.57 -15.93 -8.89
CA ARG A 23 6.68 -15.93 -7.44
C ARG A 23 7.45 -17.13 -6.93
N PHE A 24 8.33 -16.89 -5.96
CA PHE A 24 8.95 -17.93 -5.16
C PHE A 24 8.29 -18.01 -3.77
N THR A 25 7.94 -19.21 -3.35
CA THR A 25 7.29 -19.47 -2.05
C THR A 25 7.89 -20.72 -1.42
N ASP A 26 7.97 -20.77 -0.08
CA ASP A 26 8.27 -22.01 0.63
C ASP A 26 6.97 -22.59 1.21
N ASP A 27 6.64 -23.81 0.82
CA ASP A 27 5.41 -24.47 1.23
C ASP A 27 5.38 -24.77 2.75
N THR A 28 6.55 -24.94 3.38
CA THR A 28 6.66 -25.26 4.81
C THR A 28 6.38 -24.09 5.75
N THR A 29 6.40 -22.87 5.22
CA THR A 29 6.24 -21.63 5.96
C THR A 29 5.11 -20.77 5.38
N PHE A 30 4.17 -21.41 4.67
CA PHE A 30 3.01 -20.76 4.07
C PHE A 30 3.40 -19.60 3.14
N GLY A 31 4.40 -19.86 2.31
CA GLY A 31 4.91 -18.96 1.30
C GLY A 31 5.90 -17.90 1.79
N GLU A 32 6.36 -17.96 3.04
CA GLU A 32 7.41 -17.07 3.57
C GLU A 32 8.82 -17.62 3.29
N ILE A 33 9.65 -16.88 2.56
CA ILE A 33 11.04 -17.27 2.32
C ILE A 33 11.88 -16.93 3.56
N THR A 34 12.36 -17.96 4.26
CA THR A 34 13.31 -17.84 5.38
C THR A 34 14.72 -18.23 4.93
N GLU A 35 15.72 -18.06 5.81
CA GLU A 35 17.11 -18.44 5.47
C GLU A 35 17.27 -19.95 5.25
N ASN A 36 16.43 -20.77 5.90
CA ASN A 36 16.41 -22.22 5.77
C ASN A 36 15.29 -22.66 4.82
N ILE A 37 15.52 -22.48 3.53
CA ILE A 37 14.57 -22.88 2.47
C ILE A 37 14.58 -24.41 2.35
N THR A 38 13.44 -25.04 2.58
CA THR A 38 13.32 -26.52 2.48
C THR A 38 12.53 -26.95 1.26
N LYS A 39 11.33 -26.39 1.05
CA LYS A 39 10.45 -26.73 -0.08
C LYS A 39 10.13 -25.52 -0.94
N LEU A 40 11.07 -25.18 -1.82
CA LEU A 40 10.92 -24.03 -2.71
C LEU A 40 9.98 -24.35 -3.87
N ARG A 41 8.88 -23.61 -3.97
CA ARG A 41 7.98 -23.57 -5.13
C ARG A 41 8.23 -22.30 -5.95
N PHE A 42 8.36 -22.47 -7.24
CA PHE A 42 8.23 -21.43 -8.24
C PHE A 42 6.83 -21.49 -8.85
N SER A 43 6.17 -20.35 -9.03
CA SER A 43 4.85 -20.24 -9.68
C SER A 43 4.86 -19.12 -10.70
N LEU A 44 4.35 -19.37 -11.91
CA LEU A 44 4.24 -18.32 -12.93
C LEU A 44 3.30 -17.21 -12.48
N ILE A 45 2.13 -17.60 -11.96
CA ILE A 45 1.14 -16.70 -11.38
C ILE A 45 0.74 -17.28 -10.04
N SER A 46 0.69 -16.44 -9.02
CA SER A 46 0.14 -16.84 -7.74
C SER A 46 -0.38 -15.66 -6.95
N PHE A 47 -1.47 -15.87 -6.24
CA PHE A 47 -2.04 -14.86 -5.38
C PHE A 47 -2.52 -15.48 -4.09
N ASN A 48 -2.50 -14.66 -3.06
CA ASN A 48 -3.00 -14.99 -1.75
C ASN A 48 -4.45 -14.54 -1.63
N THR A 49 -5.24 -15.35 -0.95
CA THR A 49 -6.62 -15.02 -0.58
C THR A 49 -6.83 -15.47 0.86
N GLY A 50 -6.43 -14.63 1.80
CA GLY A 50 -6.47 -14.95 3.23
C GLY A 50 -5.65 -16.20 3.53
N GLN A 51 -6.33 -17.25 4.02
CA GLN A 51 -5.71 -18.52 4.42
C GLN A 51 -5.34 -19.45 3.24
N TRP A 52 -5.50 -19.00 2.00
CA TRP A 52 -5.21 -19.79 0.81
C TRP A 52 -4.18 -19.09 -0.07
N ILE A 53 -3.28 -19.87 -0.66
CA ILE A 53 -2.41 -19.43 -1.75
C ILE A 53 -2.77 -20.26 -2.98
N PHE A 54 -3.17 -19.57 -4.03
CA PHE A 54 -3.44 -20.16 -5.33
C PHE A 54 -2.19 -20.03 -6.17
N HIS A 55 -1.67 -21.16 -6.63
CA HIS A 55 -0.51 -21.23 -7.48
C HIS A 55 -0.90 -21.82 -8.85
N PHE A 56 -0.50 -21.14 -9.91
CA PHE A 56 -0.72 -21.56 -11.29
C PHE A 56 0.63 -21.77 -11.99
N PHE A 57 0.72 -22.84 -12.77
CA PHE A 57 1.91 -23.27 -13.49
C PHE A 57 3.17 -23.27 -12.60
N THR A 58 3.27 -24.31 -11.79
CA THR A 58 4.15 -24.34 -10.63
C THR A 58 5.16 -25.46 -10.74
N THR A 59 6.38 -25.21 -10.27
CA THR A 59 7.40 -26.23 -10.10
C THR A 59 7.86 -26.21 -8.65
N ILE A 60 7.78 -27.34 -7.96
CA ILE A 60 8.32 -27.50 -6.60
C ILE A 60 9.63 -28.27 -6.67
N LYS A 61 10.62 -27.82 -5.88
CA LYS A 61 11.85 -28.55 -5.62
C LYS A 61 11.79 -29.07 -4.18
N ASP A 62 11.68 -30.39 -4.03
CA ASP A 62 11.69 -31.08 -2.73
C ASP A 62 12.77 -32.17 -2.76
N ASN A 63 13.78 -32.06 -1.89
CA ASN A 63 14.88 -33.02 -1.75
C ASN A 63 15.42 -33.56 -3.10
N ASN A 64 15.79 -32.65 -4.01
CA ASN A 64 16.29 -32.90 -5.38
C ASN A 64 15.30 -33.46 -6.41
N THR A 65 14.07 -33.76 -6.03
CA THR A 65 12.99 -34.05 -6.99
C THR A 65 12.32 -32.76 -7.44
N ARG A 66 11.98 -32.67 -8.73
CA ARG A 66 11.21 -31.56 -9.29
C ARG A 66 9.89 -32.10 -9.80
N THR A 67 8.79 -31.56 -9.30
CA THR A 67 7.45 -31.90 -9.79
C THR A 67 6.77 -30.64 -10.31
N PHE A 68 6.09 -30.79 -11.45
CA PHE A 68 5.38 -29.73 -12.12
C PHE A 68 3.87 -29.93 -11.97
N ASN A 69 3.18 -28.88 -11.52
CA ASN A 69 1.73 -28.89 -11.34
C ASN A 69 1.12 -27.66 -12.03
N TYR A 70 0.06 -27.88 -12.81
CA TYR A 70 -0.69 -26.80 -13.46
C TYR A 70 -1.40 -25.89 -12.44
N PHE A 71 -1.91 -26.47 -11.37
CA PHE A 71 -2.64 -25.76 -10.33
C PHE A 71 -2.39 -26.39 -8.96
N LYS A 72 -2.16 -25.55 -7.95
CA LYS A 72 -2.01 -25.99 -6.56
C LYS A 72 -2.58 -24.95 -5.61
N ILE A 73 -3.38 -25.42 -4.66
CA ILE A 73 -3.84 -24.62 -3.53
C ILE A 73 -3.00 -25.03 -2.32
N LEU A 74 -2.38 -24.05 -1.67
CA LEU A 74 -1.76 -24.22 -0.36
C LEU A 74 -2.68 -23.59 0.69
N LYS A 75 -3.11 -24.38 1.67
CA LYS A 75 -3.96 -23.88 2.76
C LYS A 75 -3.11 -23.65 4.00
N LEU A 76 -3.36 -22.58 4.74
CA LEU A 76 -2.66 -22.28 5.99
C LEU A 76 -2.79 -23.46 6.98
N LYS A 77 -3.96 -24.11 6.96
CA LYS A 77 -4.29 -25.31 7.76
C LYS A 77 -3.39 -26.52 7.49
N GLU A 78 -2.78 -26.60 6.30
CA GLU A 78 -1.90 -27.72 5.90
C GLU A 78 -0.46 -27.49 6.37
N VAL A 79 -0.09 -26.22 6.59
CA VAL A 79 1.25 -25.81 7.00
C VAL A 79 1.35 -25.62 8.51
N GLN A 80 0.31 -25.04 9.10
CA GLN A 80 0.11 -25.01 10.53
C GLN A 80 -1.05 -25.93 10.89
N ASN A 81 -0.78 -26.87 11.80
CA ASN A 81 -1.83 -27.58 12.50
C ASN A 81 -2.72 -26.52 13.18
N LEU A 82 -3.93 -26.32 12.65
CA LEU A 82 -5.02 -25.85 13.50
C LEU A 82 -5.20 -26.88 14.63
N PRO A 83 -5.91 -26.52 15.72
CA PRO A 83 -6.24 -27.47 16.77
C PRO A 83 -6.86 -28.73 16.14
N ASN A 84 -6.06 -29.79 16.01
CA ASN A 84 -6.53 -31.08 15.55
C ASN A 84 -7.08 -31.74 16.80
N LEU A 85 -8.39 -31.64 16.98
CA LEU A 85 -9.07 -32.15 18.17
C LEU A 85 -8.71 -33.62 18.41
N ASN A 86 -8.62 -34.45 17.37
CA ASN A 86 -8.23 -35.85 17.52
C ASN A 86 -6.80 -36.03 18.06
N ALA A 87 -5.86 -35.17 17.65
CA ALA A 87 -4.49 -35.21 18.15
C ALA A 87 -4.40 -34.66 19.59
N ILE A 88 -5.25 -33.69 19.94
CA ILE A 88 -5.39 -33.17 21.31
C ILE A 88 -5.98 -34.26 22.20
N ASP A 89 -7.04 -34.94 21.76
CA ASP A 89 -7.71 -36.02 22.49
C ASP A 89 -6.76 -37.20 22.72
N THR A 90 -5.95 -37.57 21.73
CA THR A 90 -4.93 -38.62 21.89
C THR A 90 -3.90 -38.23 22.97
N LYS A 91 -3.39 -36.99 22.94
CA LYS A 91 -2.44 -36.50 23.95
C LYS A 91 -3.08 -36.42 25.34
N TYR A 92 -4.35 -36.00 25.39
CA TYR A 92 -5.13 -35.92 26.61
C TYR A 92 -5.34 -37.30 27.24
N ASN A 93 -5.78 -38.30 26.46
CA ASN A 93 -5.99 -39.66 26.95
C ASN A 93 -4.67 -40.28 27.47
N ASN A 94 -3.56 -40.05 26.78
CA ASN A 94 -2.25 -40.51 27.25
C ASN A 94 -1.85 -39.83 28.57
N TYR A 95 -2.14 -38.54 28.71
CA TYR A 95 -1.86 -37.80 29.94
C TYR A 95 -2.80 -38.19 31.09
N GLU A 96 -4.04 -38.56 30.80
CA GLU A 96 -4.99 -39.08 31.78
C GLU A 96 -4.47 -40.36 32.44
N ILE A 97 -3.99 -41.31 31.63
CA ILE A 97 -3.36 -42.54 32.12
C ILE A 97 -2.19 -42.19 33.04
N TYR A 98 -1.33 -41.28 32.62
CA TYR A 98 -0.18 -40.84 33.40
C TYR A 98 -0.59 -40.16 34.72
N VAL A 99 -1.52 -39.21 34.72
CA VAL A 99 -1.98 -38.50 35.94
C VAL A 99 -2.62 -39.47 36.94
N ASN A 100 -3.30 -40.50 36.47
CA ASN A 100 -3.87 -41.51 37.35
C ASN A 100 -2.79 -42.35 38.06
N THR A 101 -1.61 -42.50 37.47
CA THR A 101 -0.45 -43.17 38.10
C THR A 101 0.35 -42.28 39.06
N LEU A 102 0.11 -40.97 39.07
CA LEU A 102 0.84 -40.04 39.94
C LEU A 102 0.39 -40.09 41.40
N SER A 103 1.36 -39.84 42.28
CA SER A 103 1.10 -39.48 43.69
C SER A 103 0.39 -38.12 43.78
N ASP A 104 -0.22 -37.85 44.94
CA ASP A 104 -0.90 -36.57 45.14
C ASP A 104 0.06 -35.37 45.15
N GLU A 105 1.27 -35.54 45.70
CA GLU A 105 2.33 -34.51 45.70
C GLU A 105 2.80 -34.22 44.26
N ASP A 106 3.08 -35.24 43.46
CA ASP A 106 3.46 -35.06 42.06
C ASP A 106 2.34 -34.41 41.25
N CYS A 107 1.09 -34.75 41.55
CA CYS A 107 -0.07 -34.13 40.91
C CYS A 107 -0.12 -32.63 41.15
N VAL A 108 0.21 -32.18 42.37
CA VAL A 108 0.31 -30.74 42.71
C VAL A 108 1.43 -30.06 41.93
N ILE A 109 2.62 -30.68 41.84
CA ILE A 109 3.74 -30.14 41.06
C ILE A 109 3.34 -29.97 39.59
N HIS A 110 2.68 -30.98 39.01
CA HIS A 110 2.18 -30.91 37.64
C HIS A 110 1.13 -29.82 37.46
N LYS A 111 0.19 -29.67 38.40
CA LYS A 111 -0.81 -28.60 38.39
C LYS A 111 -0.15 -27.22 38.36
N ASP A 112 0.82 -26.96 39.23
CA ASP A 112 1.51 -25.67 39.32
C ASP A 112 2.32 -25.39 38.05
N ALA A 113 3.00 -26.41 37.49
CA ALA A 113 3.71 -26.29 36.23
C ALA A 113 2.77 -25.96 35.05
N LEU A 114 1.56 -26.53 35.02
CA LEU A 114 0.57 -26.26 33.99
C LEU A 114 -0.02 -24.84 34.13
N GLN A 115 -0.31 -24.39 35.34
CA GLN A 115 -0.74 -23.01 35.60
C GLN A 115 0.31 -22.01 35.12
N TYR A 116 1.59 -22.27 35.42
CA TYR A 116 2.70 -21.44 34.94
C TYR A 116 2.73 -21.40 33.40
N LYS A 117 2.67 -22.56 32.73
CA LYS A 117 2.64 -22.62 31.25
C LYS A 117 1.43 -21.92 30.64
N LEU A 118 0.25 -22.04 31.26
CA LEU A 118 -0.97 -21.34 30.82
C LEU A 118 -0.80 -19.83 30.91
N SER A 119 -0.28 -19.31 32.02
CA SER A 119 -0.04 -17.86 32.17
C SER A 119 0.94 -17.31 31.12
N GLN A 120 1.98 -18.08 30.76
CA GLN A 120 2.88 -17.70 29.64
C GLN A 120 2.16 -17.65 28.29
N ILE A 121 1.25 -18.60 28.02
CA ILE A 121 0.47 -18.62 26.78
C ILE A 121 -0.52 -17.45 26.76
N GLU A 122 -1.18 -17.15 27.87
CA GLU A 122 -2.05 -15.98 27.98
C GLU A 122 -1.30 -14.68 27.72
N ALA A 123 -0.10 -14.52 28.29
CA ALA A 123 0.76 -13.37 28.00
C ALA A 123 1.08 -13.26 26.49
N ARG A 124 1.35 -14.39 25.82
CA ARG A 124 1.57 -14.44 24.37
C ARG A 124 0.31 -14.05 23.59
N LYS A 125 -0.86 -14.58 23.95
CA LYS A 125 -2.15 -14.26 23.34
C LYS A 125 -2.49 -12.77 23.52
N ASN A 126 -2.25 -12.21 24.70
CA ASN A 126 -2.45 -10.79 25.00
C ASN A 126 -1.54 -9.91 24.15
N LYS A 127 -0.27 -10.29 23.97
CA LYS A 127 0.66 -9.57 23.08
C LYS A 127 0.17 -9.59 21.63
N ALA A 128 -0.30 -10.72 21.13
CA ALA A 128 -0.90 -10.83 19.79
C ALA A 128 -2.17 -9.98 19.66
N PHE A 129 -3.04 -9.99 20.66
CA PHE A 129 -4.26 -9.19 20.70
C PHE A 129 -3.97 -7.68 20.73
N ASN A 130 -2.98 -7.24 21.50
CA ASN A 130 -2.57 -5.83 21.52
C ASN A 130 -2.01 -5.38 20.16
N LYS A 131 -1.22 -6.24 19.48
CA LYS A 131 -0.79 -5.97 18.10
C LYS A 131 -1.99 -5.85 17.14
N TYR A 132 -2.95 -6.76 17.25
CA TYR A 132 -4.18 -6.72 16.46
C TYR A 132 -4.92 -5.38 16.62
N LEU A 133 -5.13 -4.93 17.85
CA LEU A 133 -5.77 -3.64 18.13
C LEU A 133 -4.98 -2.46 17.55
N ALA A 134 -3.65 -2.47 17.71
CA ALA A 134 -2.79 -1.45 17.13
C ALA A 134 -2.90 -1.40 15.60
N TYR A 135 -2.93 -2.55 14.92
CA TYR A 135 -3.09 -2.59 13.46
C TYR A 135 -4.45 -2.09 13.00
N ILE A 136 -5.54 -2.41 13.71
CA ILE A 136 -6.87 -1.85 13.41
C ILE A 136 -6.86 -0.32 13.55
N ALA A 137 -6.25 0.21 14.62
CA ALA A 137 -6.15 1.64 14.82
C ALA A 137 -5.36 2.33 13.70
N ILE A 138 -4.26 1.73 13.24
CA ILE A 138 -3.48 2.24 12.11
C ILE A 138 -4.32 2.27 10.82
N VAL A 139 -5.06 1.19 10.52
CA VAL A 139 -5.96 1.16 9.35
C VAL A 139 -7.01 2.26 9.44
N ALA A 140 -7.64 2.41 10.61
CA ALA A 140 -8.67 3.43 10.83
C ALA A 140 -8.12 4.87 10.69
N LEU A 141 -6.86 5.10 11.06
CA LEU A 141 -6.19 6.39 10.91
C LEU A 141 -5.75 6.68 9.47
N ILE A 142 -5.34 5.65 8.73
CA ILE A 142 -4.83 5.77 7.37
C ILE A 142 -6.00 5.90 6.36
N LEU A 143 -7.13 5.23 6.59
CA LEU A 143 -8.27 5.21 5.65
C LEU A 143 -8.74 6.61 5.21
N PRO A 144 -8.93 7.59 6.12
CA PRO A 144 -9.35 8.95 5.75
C PRO A 144 -8.33 9.69 4.88
N LEU A 145 -7.04 9.37 4.98
CA LEU A 145 -6.00 10.00 4.15
C LEU A 145 -6.19 9.67 2.66
N TYR A 146 -6.82 8.54 2.34
CA TYR A 146 -7.17 8.18 0.96
C TYR A 146 -8.52 8.74 0.49
N ALA A 147 -9.36 9.26 1.39
CA ALA A 147 -10.70 9.77 1.05
C ALA A 147 -10.66 10.81 -0.08
N SER A 148 -9.69 11.73 -0.03
CA SER A 148 -9.50 12.77 -1.05
C SER A 148 -9.03 12.21 -2.40
N PHE A 149 -8.38 11.05 -2.41
CA PHE A 149 -7.93 10.38 -3.61
C PHE A 149 -9.05 9.56 -4.25
N PHE A 150 -9.97 8.99 -3.47
CA PHE A 150 -11.12 8.24 -4.00
C PHE A 150 -11.97 9.08 -4.97
N ASN A 151 -12.17 10.38 -4.67
CA ASN A 151 -12.89 11.29 -5.56
C ASN A 151 -12.15 11.55 -6.89
N LYS A 152 -10.82 11.38 -6.91
CA LYS A 152 -9.98 11.53 -8.11
C LYS A 152 -9.79 10.23 -8.88
N LEU A 153 -10.18 9.08 -8.30
CA LEU A 153 -10.14 7.79 -8.99
C LEU A 153 -11.18 7.66 -10.10
N TYR A 154 -12.14 8.59 -10.24
CA TYR A 154 -13.07 8.55 -11.39
C TYR A 154 -12.36 8.90 -12.71
N ASP A 155 -11.28 9.67 -12.67
CA ASP A 155 -10.53 10.08 -13.86
C ASP A 155 -9.30 9.19 -14.08
N LEU A 156 -9.52 7.86 -14.22
CA LEU A 156 -8.52 6.79 -14.42
C LEU A 156 -7.70 6.91 -15.74
N LYS A 157 -7.35 8.12 -16.16
CA LYS A 157 -6.58 8.36 -17.39
C LYS A 157 -5.15 7.89 -17.30
N ASP A 158 -4.58 7.88 -16.08
CA ASP A 158 -3.17 7.56 -15.86
C ASP A 158 -2.99 6.08 -15.44
N TYR A 159 -2.38 5.26 -16.30
CA TYR A 159 -2.18 3.80 -16.08
C TYR A 159 -1.55 3.44 -14.72
N TYR A 160 -0.64 4.28 -14.20
CA TYR A 160 -0.01 4.01 -12.90
C TYR A 160 -1.03 4.07 -11.76
N THR A 161 -2.00 5.00 -11.80
CA THR A 161 -3.02 5.14 -10.76
C THR A 161 -3.89 3.88 -10.67
N VAL A 162 -4.27 3.31 -11.81
CA VAL A 162 -5.03 2.05 -11.91
C VAL A 162 -4.27 0.90 -11.26
N ILE A 163 -2.98 0.73 -11.58
CA ILE A 163 -2.14 -0.33 -11.01
C ILE A 163 -2.05 -0.17 -9.48
N PHE A 164 -1.78 1.04 -8.99
CA PHE A 164 -1.72 1.30 -7.55
C PHE A 164 -3.03 0.97 -6.83
N THR A 165 -4.17 1.36 -7.41
CA THR A 165 -5.50 1.07 -6.85
C THR A 165 -5.76 -0.43 -6.79
N ILE A 166 -5.42 -1.20 -7.84
CA ILE A 166 -5.60 -2.66 -7.85
C ILE A 166 -4.79 -3.31 -6.73
N ILE A 167 -3.52 -2.94 -6.56
CA ILE A 167 -2.65 -3.54 -5.53
C ILE A 167 -3.15 -3.16 -4.12
N LEU A 168 -3.62 -1.92 -3.93
CA LEU A 168 -4.17 -1.45 -2.67
C LEU A 168 -5.46 -2.21 -2.30
N LEU A 169 -6.38 -2.36 -3.25
CA LEU A 169 -7.62 -3.11 -3.06
C LEU A 169 -7.34 -4.58 -2.73
N TYR A 170 -6.43 -5.22 -3.48
CA TYR A 170 -6.02 -6.59 -3.23
C TYR A 170 -5.40 -6.78 -1.83
N SER A 171 -4.55 -5.85 -1.41
CA SER A 171 -3.90 -5.89 -0.09
C SER A 171 -4.92 -5.67 1.03
N SER A 172 -5.84 -4.73 0.83
CA SER A 172 -6.92 -4.44 1.78
C SER A 172 -7.90 -5.60 1.92
N PHE A 173 -8.27 -6.24 0.80
CA PHE A 173 -9.13 -7.42 0.81
C PHE A 173 -8.48 -8.58 1.58
N ASN A 174 -7.19 -8.86 1.34
CA ASN A 174 -6.46 -9.87 2.10
C ASN A 174 -6.37 -9.52 3.60
N LEU A 175 -6.10 -8.27 3.94
CA LEU A 175 -6.06 -7.79 5.32
C LEU A 175 -7.40 -8.06 6.03
N LEU A 176 -8.53 -7.74 5.39
CA LEU A 176 -9.87 -8.01 5.92
C LEU A 176 -10.12 -9.51 6.16
N LEU A 177 -9.67 -10.38 5.25
CA LEU A 177 -9.78 -11.83 5.44
C LEU A 177 -8.98 -12.33 6.65
N PHE A 178 -7.79 -11.79 6.89
CA PHE A 178 -6.99 -12.14 8.07
C PHE A 178 -7.58 -11.57 9.37
N ILE A 179 -8.10 -10.35 9.36
CA ILE A 179 -8.83 -9.77 10.50
C ILE A 179 -10.04 -10.63 10.85
N SER A 180 -10.86 -11.00 9.86
CA SER A 180 -12.01 -11.90 10.06
C SER A 180 -11.57 -13.26 10.61
N SER A 181 -10.46 -13.80 10.10
CA SER A 181 -9.89 -15.06 10.58
C SER A 181 -9.47 -14.97 12.06
N PHE A 182 -8.86 -13.85 12.48
CA PHE A 182 -8.41 -13.64 13.85
C PHE A 182 -9.58 -13.68 14.85
N ILE A 183 -10.72 -13.08 14.49
CA ILE A 183 -11.93 -13.05 15.32
C ILE A 183 -12.50 -14.46 15.52
N LYS A 184 -12.42 -15.33 14.50
CA LYS A 184 -13.02 -16.67 14.50
C LYS A 184 -12.27 -17.73 15.34
N ILE A 185 -11.06 -17.45 15.85
CA ILE A 185 -10.22 -18.45 16.53
C ILE A 185 -10.80 -18.91 17.89
N LYS A 186 -11.71 -18.13 18.50
CA LYS A 186 -12.13 -18.30 19.91
C LYS A 186 -13.06 -19.49 20.22
N ASN A 187 -13.23 -20.46 19.33
CA ASN A 187 -14.34 -21.43 19.41
C ASN A 187 -13.98 -22.84 19.90
N ALA A 188 -12.80 -23.06 20.49
CA ALA A 188 -12.49 -24.38 21.05
C ALA A 188 -13.25 -24.61 22.38
N PRO A 189 -13.82 -25.81 22.58
CA PRO A 189 -14.49 -26.16 23.84
C PRO A 189 -13.49 -26.06 25.00
N ARG A 190 -13.99 -25.65 26.17
CA ARG A 190 -13.20 -25.50 27.41
C ARG A 190 -13.70 -26.45 28.46
N VAL A 191 -12.81 -26.86 29.35
CA VAL A 191 -13.20 -27.66 30.51
C VAL A 191 -14.01 -26.78 31.45
N THR A 192 -15.16 -27.29 31.88
CA THR A 192 -16.05 -26.53 32.77
C THR A 192 -15.70 -26.78 34.22
N PHE A 193 -15.91 -25.78 35.08
CA PHE A 193 -15.77 -26.00 36.52
C PHE A 193 -16.73 -27.08 37.03
N ARG A 194 -17.92 -27.20 36.41
CA ARG A 194 -18.91 -28.22 36.75
C ARG A 194 -18.39 -29.64 36.56
N SER A 195 -17.67 -29.92 35.46
CA SER A 195 -17.09 -31.25 35.22
C SER A 195 -15.98 -31.60 36.22
N ILE A 196 -15.26 -30.60 36.73
CA ILE A 196 -14.21 -30.79 37.75
C ILE A 196 -14.85 -31.05 39.12
N ARG A 197 -15.85 -30.24 39.52
CA ARG A 197 -16.53 -30.35 40.82
C ARG A 197 -17.24 -31.69 41.02
N ASN A 198 -17.79 -32.25 39.95
CA ASN A 198 -18.57 -33.49 40.01
C ASN A 198 -17.72 -34.76 39.81
N SER A 199 -16.39 -34.65 39.74
CA SER A 199 -15.52 -35.81 39.58
C SER A 199 -15.26 -36.51 40.92
N SER A 200 -14.92 -37.80 40.87
CA SER A 200 -14.51 -38.58 42.05
C SER A 200 -13.17 -38.13 42.63
N THR A 201 -12.30 -37.51 41.81
CA THR A 201 -10.97 -37.01 42.18
C THR A 201 -10.77 -35.58 41.69
N PRO A 202 -11.33 -34.56 42.39
CA PRO A 202 -11.36 -33.18 41.91
C PRO A 202 -9.97 -32.58 41.61
N ALA A 203 -8.95 -32.93 42.40
CA ALA A 203 -7.58 -32.47 42.19
C ALA A 203 -6.98 -32.99 40.88
N LYS A 204 -7.10 -34.30 40.62
CA LYS A 204 -6.63 -34.93 39.37
C LYS A 204 -7.42 -34.42 38.16
N ALA A 205 -8.74 -34.28 38.29
CA ALA A 205 -9.61 -33.72 37.25
C ALA A 205 -9.27 -32.25 36.93
N LEU A 206 -8.88 -31.45 37.93
CA LEU A 206 -8.40 -30.09 37.71
C LEU A 206 -7.08 -30.08 36.93
N THR A 207 -6.09 -30.87 37.34
CA THR A 207 -4.78 -30.96 36.64
C THR A 207 -4.96 -31.38 35.18
N LEU A 208 -5.83 -32.34 34.96
CA LEU A 208 -6.18 -32.86 33.63
C LEU A 208 -6.95 -31.83 32.79
N GLY A 209 -7.84 -31.07 33.41
CA GLY A 209 -8.50 -29.93 32.76
C GLY A 209 -7.52 -28.83 32.36
N LEU A 210 -6.58 -28.48 33.24
CA LEU A 210 -5.51 -27.51 32.94
C LEU A 210 -4.60 -27.99 31.80
N TYR A 211 -4.34 -29.29 31.71
CA TYR A 211 -3.56 -29.86 30.61
C TYR A 211 -4.29 -29.72 29.27
N TYR A 212 -5.59 -30.03 29.24
CA TYR A 212 -6.41 -29.84 28.05
C TYR A 212 -6.44 -28.37 27.61
N ASP A 213 -6.69 -27.45 28.55
CA ASP A 213 -6.72 -26.02 28.27
C ASP A 213 -5.35 -25.51 27.80
N TRP A 214 -4.26 -26.05 28.33
CA TRP A 214 -2.90 -25.74 27.88
C TRP A 214 -2.68 -26.17 26.43
N LEU A 215 -3.04 -27.41 26.05
CA LEU A 215 -2.93 -27.91 24.69
C LEU A 215 -3.71 -27.03 23.71
N VAL A 216 -5.00 -26.80 23.98
CA VAL A 216 -5.87 -25.99 23.13
C VAL A 216 -5.35 -24.56 23.02
N SER A 217 -4.98 -23.94 24.15
CA SER A 217 -4.53 -22.54 24.16
C SER A 217 -3.16 -22.36 23.47
N SER A 218 -2.30 -23.37 23.52
CA SER A 218 -1.01 -23.37 22.80
C SER A 218 -1.21 -23.36 21.29
N GLU A 219 -2.09 -24.23 20.78
CA GLU A 219 -2.43 -24.28 19.35
C GLU A 219 -3.11 -22.97 18.90
N GLU A 220 -4.11 -22.47 19.65
CA GLU A 220 -4.75 -21.19 19.37
C GLU A 220 -3.75 -20.03 19.33
N SER A 221 -2.83 -19.96 20.29
CA SER A 221 -1.81 -18.92 20.34
C SER A 221 -0.90 -18.96 19.12
N THR A 222 -0.53 -20.16 18.68
CA THR A 222 0.28 -20.38 17.48
C THR A 222 -0.43 -19.91 16.21
N VAL A 223 -1.73 -20.20 16.08
CA VAL A 223 -2.56 -19.72 14.97
C VAL A 223 -2.72 -18.19 15.02
N GLN A 224 -2.96 -17.62 16.21
CA GLN A 224 -3.06 -16.17 16.40
C GLN A 224 -1.79 -15.45 15.97
N VAL A 225 -0.62 -15.93 16.41
CA VAL A 225 0.68 -15.33 16.05
C VAL A 225 0.89 -15.35 14.54
N THR A 226 0.53 -16.43 13.85
CA THR A 226 0.71 -16.52 12.40
C THR A 226 -0.24 -15.64 11.63
N ILE A 227 -1.50 -15.53 12.06
CA ILE A 227 -2.43 -14.57 11.46
C ILE A 227 -1.90 -13.15 11.67
N ILE A 228 -1.36 -12.82 12.85
CA ILE A 228 -0.77 -11.52 13.14
C ILE A 228 0.44 -11.21 12.26
N LYS A 229 1.33 -12.18 12.01
CA LYS A 229 2.44 -12.00 11.07
C LYS A 229 1.96 -11.73 9.64
N ASN A 230 0.88 -12.38 9.21
CA ASN A 230 0.29 -12.11 7.90
C ASN A 230 -0.36 -10.73 7.85
N ILE A 231 -1.09 -10.31 8.91
CA ILE A 231 -1.61 -8.94 9.04
C ILE A 231 -0.46 -7.93 8.92
N GLU A 232 0.62 -8.12 9.66
CA GLU A 232 1.81 -7.27 9.65
C GLU A 232 2.42 -7.15 8.24
N LYS A 233 2.49 -8.25 7.49
CA LYS A 233 2.94 -8.27 6.09
C LYS A 233 2.09 -7.39 5.18
N TYR A 234 0.76 -7.52 5.23
CA TYR A 234 -0.15 -6.71 4.39
C TYR A 234 -0.19 -5.25 4.83
N MET A 235 -0.10 -4.98 6.13
CA MET A 235 0.02 -3.62 6.66
C MET A 235 1.27 -2.92 6.13
N LEU A 236 2.43 -3.59 6.21
CA LEU A 236 3.68 -3.04 5.67
C LEU A 236 3.57 -2.81 4.16
N THR A 237 2.96 -3.75 3.43
CA THR A 237 2.73 -3.62 1.98
C THR A 237 1.87 -2.39 1.66
N ILE A 238 0.75 -2.18 2.36
CA ILE A 238 -0.13 -1.01 2.18
C ILE A 238 0.65 0.29 2.44
N VAL A 239 1.38 0.37 3.56
CA VAL A 239 2.17 1.56 3.90
C VAL A 239 3.23 1.85 2.83
N SER A 240 4.00 0.84 2.41
CA SER A 240 5.05 1.00 1.41
C SER A 240 4.50 1.44 0.04
N ILE A 241 3.42 0.82 -0.42
CA ILE A 241 2.77 1.19 -1.70
C ILE A 241 2.25 2.63 -1.64
N SER A 242 1.77 3.05 -0.49
CA SER A 242 1.19 4.38 -0.32
C SER A 242 2.24 5.48 -0.34
N ILE A 243 3.39 5.24 0.30
CA ILE A 243 4.55 6.12 0.21
C ILE A 243 5.01 6.20 -1.25
N LEU A 244 5.13 5.06 -1.93
CA LEU A 244 5.54 5.02 -3.34
C LEU A 244 4.55 5.78 -4.24
N PHE A 245 3.25 5.60 -4.03
CA PHE A 245 2.20 6.31 -4.74
C PHE A 245 2.32 7.83 -4.55
N LEU A 246 2.50 8.30 -3.31
CA LEU A 246 2.67 9.73 -3.02
C LEU A 246 3.90 10.31 -3.73
N VAL A 247 5.03 9.60 -3.70
CA VAL A 247 6.26 10.03 -4.39
C VAL A 247 6.03 10.10 -5.90
N THR A 248 5.49 9.03 -6.51
CA THR A 248 5.21 8.99 -7.95
C THR A 248 4.22 10.08 -8.35
N PHE A 249 3.15 10.28 -7.58
CA PHE A 249 2.14 11.31 -7.84
C PHE A 249 2.77 12.71 -7.84
N ASN A 250 3.61 13.04 -6.85
CA ASN A 250 4.28 14.34 -6.78
C ASN A 250 5.29 14.54 -7.93
N ILE A 251 6.02 13.50 -8.33
CA ILE A 251 6.94 13.57 -9.47
C ILE A 251 6.15 13.83 -10.77
N VAL A 252 5.05 13.11 -11.00
CA VAL A 252 4.20 13.29 -12.19
C VAL A 252 3.56 14.67 -12.22
N GLU A 253 3.06 15.18 -11.09
CA GLU A 253 2.53 16.54 -10.99
C GLU A 253 3.61 17.60 -11.27
N TYR A 254 4.82 17.40 -10.75
CA TYR A 254 5.95 18.30 -11.01
C TYR A 254 6.36 18.30 -12.49
N THR A 255 6.42 17.13 -13.13
CA THR A 255 6.76 17.04 -14.55
C THR A 255 5.66 17.63 -15.44
N LYS A 256 4.38 17.39 -15.16
CA LYS A 256 3.25 18.02 -15.86
C LYS A 256 3.34 19.55 -15.78
N LYS A 257 3.58 20.12 -14.59
CA LYS A 257 3.75 21.57 -14.41
C LYS A 257 4.97 22.13 -15.14
N SER A 258 6.08 21.38 -15.16
CA SER A 258 7.32 21.80 -15.84
C SER A 258 7.21 21.74 -17.36
N VAL A 259 6.50 20.75 -17.91
CA VAL A 259 6.24 20.63 -19.36
C VAL A 259 5.34 21.77 -19.83
N VAL A 260 4.26 22.09 -19.10
CA VAL A 260 3.40 23.24 -19.41
C VAL A 260 4.21 24.55 -19.39
N LYS A 261 5.13 24.72 -18.42
CA LYS A 261 6.00 25.91 -18.34
C LYS A 261 6.95 26.03 -19.55
N ASN A 262 7.38 24.92 -20.16
CA ASN A 262 8.32 24.91 -21.29
C ASN A 262 7.63 24.94 -22.67
N SER A 263 6.40 24.41 -22.81
CA SER A 263 5.64 24.44 -24.07
C SER A 263 5.06 25.82 -24.41
N VAL A 264 5.06 26.76 -23.46
CA VAL A 264 4.52 28.12 -23.62
C VAL A 264 5.51 29.08 -24.32
N VAL A 265 6.73 28.62 -24.61
CA VAL A 265 7.76 29.42 -25.30
C VAL A 265 8.25 28.67 -26.55
N GLU A 266 7.38 28.52 -27.55
CA GLU A 266 7.89 28.41 -28.93
C GLU A 266 8.47 29.78 -29.32
N LYS A 267 9.79 29.91 -29.22
CA LYS A 267 10.51 31.03 -29.84
C LYS A 267 10.37 30.89 -31.35
N SER A 268 9.44 31.61 -31.97
CA SER A 268 9.57 31.95 -33.39
C SER A 268 10.88 32.73 -33.55
N LYS A 269 11.80 32.21 -34.36
CA LYS A 269 13.07 32.87 -34.71
C LYS A 269 12.80 34.04 -35.66
N ASP A 270 12.23 35.11 -35.13
CA ASP A 270 12.17 36.40 -35.83
C ASP A 270 12.64 37.46 -34.83
N ASN A 271 13.72 38.18 -35.16
CA ASN A 271 14.36 39.11 -34.21
C ASN A 271 13.48 40.33 -33.91
N ASN A 272 12.47 40.57 -34.74
CA ASN A 272 11.61 41.74 -34.70
C ASN A 272 10.21 41.46 -34.10
N SER A 273 9.91 40.20 -33.79
CA SER A 273 8.63 39.82 -33.16
C SER A 273 8.83 38.86 -31.99
N GLU A 274 8.13 39.12 -30.88
CA GLU A 274 8.12 38.25 -29.71
C GLU A 274 6.68 37.82 -29.41
N MET A 275 6.42 36.51 -29.47
CA MET A 275 5.12 35.94 -29.14
C MET A 275 5.15 35.34 -27.73
N LEU A 276 4.19 35.76 -26.91
CA LEU A 276 4.03 35.39 -25.52
C LEU A 276 2.62 34.84 -25.31
N THR A 277 2.52 33.62 -24.78
CA THR A 277 1.21 33.02 -24.47
C THR A 277 0.95 33.14 -22.96
N LEU A 278 -0.25 33.58 -22.61
CA LEU A 278 -0.73 33.74 -21.23
C LEU A 278 -1.79 32.69 -20.93
N ASP A 279 -1.61 31.98 -19.81
CA ASP A 279 -2.62 31.07 -19.29
C ASP A 279 -3.72 31.89 -18.62
N THR A 280 -4.96 31.75 -19.09
CA THR A 280 -6.14 32.47 -18.59
C THR A 280 -6.97 31.67 -17.58
N SER A 281 -6.31 30.78 -16.82
CA SER A 281 -6.91 30.05 -15.69
C SER A 281 -7.87 30.91 -14.84
N SER A 282 -8.94 30.27 -14.36
CA SER A 282 -10.12 30.95 -13.81
C SER A 282 -9.90 31.66 -12.47
N ASP A 283 -8.84 31.33 -11.73
CA ASP A 283 -8.54 31.93 -10.42
C ASP A 283 -7.57 33.13 -10.55
N PRO A 284 -7.99 34.37 -10.21
CA PRO A 284 -7.16 35.58 -10.33
C PRO A 284 -5.85 35.56 -9.55
N LYS A 285 -5.76 34.83 -8.42
CA LYS A 285 -4.51 34.73 -7.65
C LYS A 285 -3.51 33.79 -8.33
N GLN A 286 -3.99 32.67 -8.84
CA GLN A 286 -3.17 31.73 -9.62
C GLN A 286 -2.73 32.34 -10.95
N PHE A 287 -3.61 33.11 -11.60
CA PHE A 287 -3.31 33.81 -12.84
C PHE A 287 -2.05 34.70 -12.75
N LEU A 288 -1.96 35.55 -11.72
CA LEU A 288 -0.80 36.42 -11.53
C LEU A 288 0.47 35.63 -11.19
N TYR A 289 0.35 34.58 -10.39
CA TYR A 289 1.48 33.75 -9.98
C TYR A 289 2.05 32.94 -11.16
N ILE A 290 1.18 32.31 -11.96
CA ILE A 290 1.57 31.48 -13.11
C ILE A 290 2.23 32.33 -14.20
N ASN A 291 1.69 33.52 -14.46
CA ASN A 291 2.15 34.38 -15.56
C ASN A 291 3.21 35.42 -15.15
N LYS A 292 3.71 35.40 -13.91
CA LYS A 292 4.67 36.40 -13.39
C LYS A 292 5.88 36.60 -14.30
N ASP A 293 6.48 35.50 -14.76
CA ASP A 293 7.66 35.53 -15.63
C ASP A 293 7.33 36.13 -17.01
N VAL A 294 6.11 35.90 -17.51
CA VAL A 294 5.62 36.46 -18.78
C VAL A 294 5.35 37.96 -18.64
N PHE A 295 4.73 38.40 -17.54
CA PHE A 295 4.53 39.83 -17.26
C PHE A 295 5.85 40.59 -17.14
N ALA A 296 6.82 40.05 -16.42
CA ALA A 296 8.15 40.65 -16.31
C ALA A 296 8.85 40.77 -17.67
N LYS A 297 8.63 39.81 -18.59
CA LYS A 297 9.14 39.90 -19.96
C LYS A 297 8.43 40.98 -20.77
N ILE A 298 7.10 41.04 -20.71
CA ILE A 298 6.31 42.08 -21.38
C ILE A 298 6.80 43.47 -20.94
N GLU A 299 6.90 43.69 -19.63
CA GLU A 299 7.40 44.93 -19.04
C GLU A 299 8.82 45.26 -19.53
N ASN A 300 9.76 44.33 -19.43
CA ASN A 300 11.13 44.55 -19.91
C ASN A 300 11.18 44.84 -21.42
N THR A 301 10.34 44.20 -22.22
CA THR A 301 10.29 44.40 -23.67
C THR A 301 9.75 45.79 -24.02
N PHE A 302 8.74 46.30 -23.31
CA PHE A 302 8.27 47.69 -23.47
C PHE A 302 9.29 48.73 -22.97
N LEU A 303 10.02 48.44 -21.89
CA LEU A 303 10.99 49.38 -21.32
C LEU A 303 12.30 49.46 -22.12
N LYS A 304 12.74 48.35 -22.74
CA LYS A 304 14.05 48.26 -23.41
C LYS A 304 13.97 48.37 -24.93
N ASN A 305 12.84 48.04 -25.53
CA ASN A 305 12.69 48.00 -26.99
C ASN A 305 11.60 48.98 -27.43
N ASN A 306 11.79 49.61 -28.60
CA ASN A 306 10.75 50.42 -29.23
C ASN A 306 9.65 49.51 -29.79
N VAL A 307 8.74 49.06 -28.92
CA VAL A 307 7.55 48.32 -29.34
C VAL A 307 6.63 49.28 -30.09
N THR A 308 6.41 49.02 -31.39
CA THR A 308 5.57 49.88 -32.24
C THR A 308 4.16 49.33 -32.39
N LYS A 309 3.99 48.01 -32.32
CA LYS A 309 2.68 47.36 -32.41
C LYS A 309 2.54 46.20 -31.45
N VAL A 310 1.34 46.04 -30.90
CA VAL A 310 0.97 44.96 -29.99
C VAL A 310 -0.26 44.28 -30.55
N ILE A 311 -0.17 42.98 -30.85
CA ILE A 311 -1.30 42.18 -31.31
C ILE A 311 -1.74 41.27 -30.18
N ILE A 312 -2.98 41.42 -29.72
CA ILE A 312 -3.61 40.57 -28.71
C ILE A 312 -4.56 39.62 -29.42
N VAL A 313 -4.20 38.34 -29.47
CA VAL A 313 -5.07 37.27 -29.97
C VAL A 313 -5.81 36.66 -28.79
N TYR A 314 -7.15 36.71 -28.82
CA TYR A 314 -7.99 36.24 -27.73
C TYR A 314 -9.19 35.45 -28.24
N ASN A 315 -9.82 34.70 -27.36
CA ASN A 315 -11.10 34.03 -27.61
C ASN A 315 -12.18 34.68 -26.74
N LYS A 316 -13.42 34.77 -27.21
CA LYS A 316 -14.54 35.29 -26.41
C LYS A 316 -14.69 34.57 -25.07
N SER A 317 -14.43 33.26 -25.02
CA SER A 317 -14.44 32.48 -23.78
C SER A 317 -13.37 32.91 -22.76
N THR A 318 -12.32 33.60 -23.20
CA THR A 318 -11.21 34.08 -22.36
C THR A 318 -11.39 35.53 -21.90
N MET A 319 -12.48 36.21 -22.29
CA MET A 319 -12.79 37.59 -21.87
C MET A 319 -13.35 37.62 -20.44
N ASN A 320 -12.47 37.41 -19.46
CA ASN A 320 -12.77 37.50 -18.03
C ASN A 320 -11.99 38.67 -17.39
N ASP A 321 -12.08 38.82 -16.06
CA ASP A 321 -11.34 39.85 -15.31
C ASP A 321 -9.82 39.78 -15.55
N ASN A 322 -9.27 38.59 -15.82
CA ASN A 322 -7.85 38.41 -16.12
C ASN A 322 -7.49 38.98 -17.50
N TYR A 323 -8.37 38.91 -18.50
CA TYR A 323 -8.18 39.60 -19.78
C TYR A 323 -8.11 41.12 -19.60
N GLN A 324 -8.96 41.70 -18.75
CA GLN A 324 -8.91 43.14 -18.46
C GLN A 324 -7.61 43.54 -17.75
N ARG A 325 -7.08 42.69 -16.87
CA ARG A 325 -5.77 42.91 -16.24
C ARG A 325 -4.62 42.89 -17.24
N ILE A 326 -4.66 41.98 -18.22
CA ILE A 326 -3.69 41.95 -19.31
C ILE A 326 -3.75 43.25 -20.11
N LEU A 327 -4.96 43.70 -20.46
CA LEU A 327 -5.16 44.93 -21.19
C LEU A 327 -4.63 46.14 -20.44
N ASN A 328 -4.92 46.24 -19.13
CA ASN A 328 -4.46 47.33 -18.29
C ASN A 328 -2.92 47.35 -18.20
N LEU A 329 -2.28 46.19 -18.06
CA LEU A 329 -0.83 46.08 -18.07
C LEU A 329 -0.24 46.60 -19.38
N ILE A 330 -0.74 46.13 -20.53
CA ILE A 330 -0.27 46.61 -21.84
C ILE A 330 -0.44 48.13 -21.97
N ASN A 331 -1.62 48.65 -21.62
CA ASN A 331 -1.91 50.09 -21.69
C ASN A 331 -1.03 50.93 -20.75
N THR A 332 -0.55 50.34 -19.64
CA THR A 332 0.29 51.05 -18.66
C THR A 332 1.72 51.25 -19.19
N TYR A 333 2.23 50.27 -19.93
CA TYR A 333 3.60 50.27 -20.45
C TYR A 333 3.71 50.67 -21.92
N SER A 334 2.61 50.73 -22.67
CA SER A 334 2.58 51.20 -24.04
C SER A 334 2.80 52.71 -24.13
N SER A 335 3.67 53.15 -25.04
CA SER A 335 3.80 54.57 -25.40
C SER A 335 2.59 55.02 -26.23
N LYS A 336 2.34 56.33 -26.32
CA LYS A 336 1.22 56.89 -27.11
C LYS A 336 1.27 56.52 -28.60
N ASP A 337 2.45 56.13 -29.09
CA ASP A 337 2.71 55.78 -30.49
C ASP A 337 2.65 54.26 -30.74
N THR A 338 2.23 53.46 -29.75
CA THR A 338 2.08 52.00 -29.88
C THR A 338 0.68 51.65 -30.40
N ASP A 339 0.57 51.01 -31.57
CA ASP A 339 -0.71 50.52 -32.07
C ASP A 339 -1.10 49.20 -31.40
N ILE A 340 -2.28 49.15 -30.76
CA ILE A 340 -2.82 47.93 -30.14
C ILE A 340 -3.91 47.33 -31.04
N ILE A 341 -3.66 46.14 -31.58
CA ILE A 341 -4.58 45.40 -32.45
C ILE A 341 -5.15 44.21 -31.67
N LYS A 342 -6.48 44.04 -31.69
CA LYS A 342 -7.17 42.93 -31.03
C LYS A 342 -7.75 41.98 -32.08
N LEU A 343 -7.35 40.70 -32.03
CA LEU A 343 -7.82 39.67 -32.96
C LEU A 343 -8.58 38.58 -32.22
N GLU A 344 -9.83 38.32 -32.62
CA GLU A 344 -10.61 37.21 -32.11
C GLU A 344 -10.24 35.91 -32.86
N SER A 345 -9.79 34.89 -32.14
CA SER A 345 -9.51 33.55 -32.66
C SER A 345 -10.44 32.51 -32.02
N LYS A 346 -11.16 31.76 -32.87
CA LYS A 346 -12.02 30.65 -32.44
C LYS A 346 -11.24 29.37 -32.10
N LYS A 347 -9.93 29.30 -32.43
CA LYS A 347 -9.11 28.09 -32.28
C LYS A 347 -8.22 28.09 -31.04
N ASN A 348 -8.01 29.24 -30.40
CA ASN A 348 -7.09 29.37 -29.27
C ASN A 348 -7.85 29.42 -27.94
N ASN A 349 -7.46 28.60 -26.97
CA ASN A 349 -8.02 28.61 -25.60
C ASN A 349 -7.19 29.46 -24.62
N ALA A 350 -6.16 30.14 -25.12
CA ALA A 350 -5.27 30.99 -24.35
C ALA A 350 -5.17 32.38 -25.01
N VAL A 351 -4.85 33.41 -24.21
CA VAL A 351 -4.56 34.74 -24.74
C VAL A 351 -3.11 34.77 -25.18
N GLN A 352 -2.87 35.22 -26.41
CA GLN A 352 -1.53 35.37 -26.96
C GLN A 352 -1.27 36.84 -27.23
N ILE A 353 -0.08 37.30 -26.86
CA ILE A 353 0.40 38.66 -27.10
C ILE A 353 1.59 38.55 -28.05
N ILE A 354 1.52 39.26 -29.17
CA ILE A 354 2.63 39.40 -30.12
C ILE A 354 3.11 40.84 -30.02
N LEU A 355 4.36 41.02 -29.64
CA LEU A 355 5.03 42.31 -29.54
C LEU A 355 5.89 42.51 -30.79
N LEU A 356 5.62 43.56 -31.56
CA LEU A 356 6.38 43.92 -32.76
C LEU A 356 7.29 45.11 -32.44
N LYS A 357 8.59 44.94 -32.69
CA LYS A 357 9.61 45.96 -32.47
C LYS A 357 9.72 46.81 -33.73
N GLY A 358 9.73 48.13 -33.59
CA GLY A 358 10.14 49.03 -34.66
C GLY A 358 11.65 48.99 -34.84
N ASP A 359 12.10 49.22 -36.07
CA ASP A 359 13.52 49.48 -36.33
C ASP A 359 13.92 50.76 -35.59
N ASN A 360 14.97 50.71 -34.78
CA ASN A 360 15.54 51.88 -34.14
C ASN A 360 15.93 52.88 -35.24
N LYS A 361 15.26 54.04 -35.28
CA LYS A 361 15.78 55.21 -36.00
C LYS A 361 16.94 55.81 -35.23
#